data_AF-A0A7V9UKD8-F1
#
_entry.id   AF-A0A7V9UKD8-F1
#
_cell.length_a   1.000
_cell.length_b   1.000
_cell.length_c   1.000
_cell.angle_alpha   90.00
_cell.angle_beta   90.00
_cell.angle_gamma   90.00
#
_symmetry.space_group_name_H-M   'P 1'
#
loop_
_entity.id
_entity.type
_entity.pdbx_description
1 polymer ?
#
loop_
_entity_poly.entity_id
_entity_poly.type
_entity_poly.pdbx_seq_one_letter_code
_entity_poly.pdbx_strand_id
1 'polypeptide(L)'
;MSVLAKSILLFGLNWLDAQLTIVWVRGGHATEGNGLMAHLLDMGDAPFILTKLAVGAFAAYVLYRCSRYKLAQRGMTVVLGLYLGLMVVHAATGMSALGYQAPETIIAYLGNLPNSVFALFS
;
A
#
# COMPACT_ATOMS: atom_id res chain seq x y z
N MET A 1 -9.15 -10.95 -16.36
CA MET A 1 -8.59 -11.68 -15.19
C MET A 1 -9.73 -12.24 -14.35
N SER A 2 -9.60 -13.48 -13.88
CA SER A 2 -10.54 -14.08 -12.93
C SER A 2 -10.51 -13.35 -11.58
N VAL A 3 -11.58 -13.44 -10.80
CA VAL A 3 -11.65 -12.87 -9.44
C VAL A 3 -10.55 -13.45 -8.54
N LEU A 4 -10.29 -14.75 -8.67
CA LEU A 4 -9.23 -15.43 -7.93
C LEU A 4 -7.87 -14.79 -8.24
N ALA A 5 -7.54 -14.60 -9.53
CA ALA A 5 -6.30 -13.97 -9.93
C ALA A 5 -6.16 -12.54 -9.40
N LYS A 6 -7.24 -11.74 -9.43
CA LYS A 6 -7.26 -10.40 -8.82
C LYS A 6 -7.01 -10.41 -7.31
N SER A 7 -7.58 -11.39 -6.62
CA SER A 7 -7.44 -11.52 -5.16
C SER A 7 -6.03 -11.97 -4.77
N ILE A 8 -5.45 -12.92 -5.52
CA ILE A 8 -4.05 -13.35 -5.36
C ILE A 8 -3.11 -12.19 -5.64
N LEU A 9 -3.35 -11.44 -6.72
CA LEU A 9 -2.56 -10.26 -7.06
C LEU A 9 -2.64 -9.21 -5.95
N LEU A 10 -3.84 -8.92 -5.43
CA LEU A 10 -4.02 -7.97 -4.33
C LEU A 10 -3.20 -8.39 -3.10
N PHE A 11 -3.29 -9.67 -2.71
CA PHE A 11 -2.51 -10.19 -1.60
C PHE A 11 -1.00 -10.10 -1.86
N GLY A 12 -0.55 -10.45 -3.06
CA GLY A 12 0.86 -10.35 -3.45
C GLY A 12 1.38 -8.91 -3.44
N LEU A 13 0.57 -7.94 -3.88
CA LEU A 13 0.92 -6.52 -3.82
C LEU A 13 0.98 -6.04 -2.36
N ASN A 14 0.06 -6.45 -1.50
CA ASN A 14 0.10 -6.15 -0.06
C ASN A 14 1.32 -6.77 0.64
N TRP A 15 1.70 -8.00 0.27
CA TRP A 15 2.93 -8.62 0.77
C TRP A 15 4.16 -7.81 0.34
N LEU A 16 4.25 -7.45 -0.94
CA LEU A 16 5.36 -6.66 -1.47
C LEU A 16 5.45 -5.29 -0.80
N ASP A 17 4.30 -4.63 -0.61
CA ASP A 17 4.17 -3.36 0.13
C ASP A 17 4.72 -3.47 1.56
N ALA A 18 4.48 -4.57 2.26
CA ALA A 18 5.05 -4.80 3.59
C ALA A 18 6.60 -4.85 3.57
N GLN A 19 7.17 -5.61 2.63
CA GLN A 19 8.62 -5.74 2.50
C GLN A 19 9.26 -4.41 2.13
N LEU A 20 8.68 -3.70 1.17
CA LEU A 20 9.19 -2.41 0.71
C LEU A 20 9.11 -1.36 1.81
N THR A 21 7.99 -1.27 2.55
CA THR A 21 7.91 -0.38 3.72
C THR A 21 9.06 -0.62 4.68
N ILE A 22 9.35 -1.87 5.06
CA ILE A 22 10.44 -2.16 6.00
C ILE A 22 11.77 -1.69 5.42
N VAL A 23 12.06 -2.00 4.16
CA VAL A 23 13.31 -1.57 3.51
C VAL A 23 13.47 -0.05 3.56
N TRP A 24 12.41 0.70 3.25
CA TRP A 24 12.48 2.17 3.20
C TRP A 24 12.51 2.82 4.59
N VAL A 25 11.73 2.31 5.54
CA VAL A 25 11.68 2.86 6.91
C VAL A 25 12.96 2.52 7.65
N ARG A 26 13.44 1.28 7.59
CA ARG A 26 14.70 0.87 8.24
C ARG A 26 15.93 1.47 7.57
N GLY A 27 15.86 1.73 6.25
CA GLY A 27 16.90 2.46 5.52
C GLY A 27 16.90 3.98 5.78
N GLY A 28 15.94 4.52 6.54
CA GLY A 28 15.84 5.95 6.83
C GLY A 28 15.40 6.81 5.64
N HIS A 29 14.87 6.19 4.58
CA HIS A 29 14.43 6.86 3.36
C HIS A 29 12.95 7.29 3.41
N ALA A 30 12.16 6.71 4.31
CA ALA A 30 10.75 7.03 4.48
C ALA A 30 10.30 6.86 5.94
N THR A 31 9.14 7.41 6.26
CA THR A 31 8.43 7.15 7.52
C THR A 31 7.10 6.46 7.23
N GLU A 32 6.62 5.63 8.17
CA GLU A 32 5.33 4.98 8.03
C GLU A 32 4.21 5.97 8.38
N GLY A 33 3.38 6.31 7.38
CA GLY A 33 2.32 7.32 7.54
C GLY A 33 1.15 6.88 8.41
N ASN A 34 0.95 5.57 8.59
CA ASN A 34 -0.08 5.02 9.46
C ASN A 34 0.46 4.86 10.89
N GLY A 35 -0.02 5.66 11.83
CA GLY A 35 0.46 5.67 13.21
C GLY A 35 0.37 4.31 13.94
N LEU A 36 -0.65 3.50 13.66
CA LEU A 36 -0.74 2.15 14.21
C LEU A 36 0.36 1.25 13.64
N MET A 37 0.56 1.30 12.32
CA MET A 37 1.59 0.51 11.65
C MET A 37 3.00 0.96 12.02
N ALA A 38 3.22 2.26 12.22
CA ALA A 38 4.47 2.81 12.73
C ALA A 38 4.80 2.22 14.11
N HIS A 39 3.81 2.18 15.02
CA HIS A 39 3.99 1.58 16.33
C HIS A 39 4.30 0.07 16.25
N LEU A 40 3.65 -0.66 15.35
CA LEU A 40 3.96 -2.07 15.12
C LEU A 40 5.38 -2.26 14.57
N LEU A 41 5.84 -1.38 13.67
CA LEU A 41 7.22 -1.34 13.20
C LEU A 41 8.21 -1.07 14.35
N ASP A 42 7.87 -0.17 15.28
CA ASP A 42 8.71 0.10 16.44
C ASP A 42 8.85 -1.12 17.37
N MET A 43 7.80 -1.93 17.48
CA MET A 43 7.84 -3.21 18.21
C MET A 43 8.67 -4.29 17.49
N GLY A 44 8.83 -4.17 16.17
CA GLY A 44 9.67 -5.04 15.35
C GLY A 44 9.08 -5.30 13.95
N ASP A 45 9.88 -5.89 13.07
CA ASP A 45 9.44 -6.16 11.69
C ASP A 45 8.38 -7.27 11.63
N ALA A 46 8.48 -8.27 12.50
CA ALA A 46 7.56 -9.39 12.57
C ALA A 46 6.09 -8.98 12.89
N PRO A 47 5.79 -8.21 13.95
CA PRO A 47 4.42 -7.77 14.22
C PRO A 47 3.85 -6.92 13.07
N PHE A 48 4.65 -6.04 12.48
CA PHE A 48 4.23 -5.26 11.31
C PHE A 48 3.85 -6.16 10.13
N ILE A 49 4.74 -7.08 9.72
CA ILE A 49 4.49 -8.00 8.60
C ILE A 49 3.24 -8.84 8.89
N LEU A 50 3.17 -9.47 10.07
CA LEU A 50 2.06 -10.36 10.42
C LEU A 50 0.71 -9.64 10.37
N THR A 51 0.62 -8.43 10.92
CA THR A 51 -0.60 -7.64 10.86
C THR A 51 -0.95 -7.26 9.42
N LYS A 52 0.02 -6.81 8.62
CA LYS A 52 -0.20 -6.42 7.23
C LYS A 52 -0.67 -7.61 6.38
N LEU A 53 -0.12 -8.80 6.62
CA LEU A 53 -0.54 -10.02 5.96
C LEU A 53 -1.92 -10.50 6.40
N ALA A 54 -2.21 -10.47 7.70
CA ALA A 54 -3.51 -10.85 8.22
C ALA A 54 -4.63 -9.97 7.63
N VAL A 55 -4.41 -8.64 7.62
CA VAL A 55 -5.37 -7.68 7.05
C VAL A 55 -5.48 -7.84 5.54
N GLY A 56 -4.36 -7.98 4.82
CA GLY A 56 -4.35 -8.18 3.37
C GLY A 56 -5.04 -9.48 2.94
N ALA A 57 -4.77 -10.58 3.64
CA ALA A 57 -5.42 -11.87 3.41
C ALA A 57 -6.93 -11.78 3.70
N PHE A 58 -7.31 -11.15 4.81
CA PHE A 58 -8.71 -10.93 5.15
C PHE A 58 -9.44 -10.13 4.08
N ALA A 59 -8.88 -9.00 3.63
CA ALA A 59 -9.48 -8.17 2.59
C ALA A 59 -9.61 -8.92 1.25
N ALA A 60 -8.55 -9.61 0.82
CA ALA A 60 -8.57 -10.41 -0.41
C ALA A 60 -9.61 -11.54 -0.34
N TYR A 61 -9.70 -12.23 0.80
CA TYR A 61 -10.68 -13.28 1.04
C TYR A 61 -12.11 -12.75 1.01
N VAL A 62 -12.39 -11.65 1.70
CA VAL A 62 -13.73 -11.03 1.73
C VAL A 62 -14.16 -10.60 0.33
N LEU A 63 -13.29 -9.94 -0.42
CA LEU A 63 -13.60 -9.51 -1.79
C LEU A 63 -13.79 -10.70 -2.74
N TYR A 64 -13.01 -11.77 -2.57
CA TYR A 64 -13.19 -13.01 -3.31
C TYR A 64 -14.56 -13.65 -2.99
N ARG A 65 -14.90 -13.79 -1.70
CA ARG A 65 -16.14 -14.42 -1.24
C ARG A 65 -17.38 -13.63 -1.65
N CYS A 66 -17.28 -12.31 -1.65
CA CYS A 66 -18.34 -11.37 -2.03
C CYS A 66 -18.34 -11.02 -3.53
N SER A 67 -17.51 -11.68 -4.34
CA SER A 67 -17.37 -11.38 -5.77
C SER A 67 -18.63 -11.59 -6.62
N ARG A 68 -19.66 -12.24 -6.06
CA ARG A 68 -21.01 -12.28 -6.64
C ARG A 68 -21.64 -10.89 -6.80
N TYR A 69 -21.22 -9.92 -5.99
CA TYR A 69 -21.73 -8.55 -6.05
C TYR A 69 -20.89 -7.68 -6.97
N LYS A 70 -21.54 -6.95 -7.89
CA LYS A 70 -20.86 -6.01 -8.80
C LYS A 70 -20.05 -4.94 -8.06
N LEU A 71 -20.49 -4.54 -6.86
CA LEU A 71 -19.76 -3.60 -6.02
C LEU A 71 -18.39 -4.15 -5.58
N ALA A 72 -18.31 -5.40 -5.15
CA ALA A 72 -17.05 -6.04 -4.77
C ALA A 72 -16.09 -6.17 -5.96
N GLN A 73 -16.61 -6.46 -7.16
CA GLN A 73 -15.79 -6.55 -8.38
C GLN A 73 -15.20 -5.19 -8.80
N ARG A 74 -16.01 -4.12 -8.69
CA ARG A 74 -15.56 -2.75 -8.94
C ARG A 74 -14.56 -2.30 -7.87
N GLY A 75 -14.88 -2.53 -6.60
CA GLY A 75 -14.00 -2.27 -5.46
C GLY A 75 -12.64 -2.96 -5.60
N MET A 76 -12.62 -4.23 -5.97
CA MET A 76 -11.37 -4.97 -6.25
C MET A 76 -10.53 -4.29 -7.34
N THR A 77 -11.17 -3.79 -8.40
CA THR A 77 -10.46 -3.11 -9.49
C THR A 77 -9.89 -1.77 -9.04
N VAL A 78 -10.65 -1.01 -8.24
CA VAL A 78 -10.20 0.26 -7.65
C VAL A 78 -9.03 0.02 -6.70
N VAL A 79 -9.14 -0.93 -5.76
CA VAL A 79 -8.08 -1.23 -4.80
C VAL A 79 -6.80 -1.71 -5.50
N LEU A 80 -6.90 -2.56 -6.53
CA LEU A 80 -5.74 -2.94 -7.33
C LEU A 80 -5.11 -1.72 -8.03
N GLY A 81 -5.91 -0.80 -8.54
CA GLY A 81 -5.41 0.46 -9.11
C GLY A 81 -4.66 1.31 -8.09
N LEU A 82 -5.18 1.43 -6.86
CA LEU A 82 -4.51 2.12 -5.76
C LEU A 82 -3.19 1.44 -5.40
N TYR A 83 -3.16 0.11 -5.30
CA TYR A 83 -1.94 -0.64 -5.02
C TYR A 83 -0.89 -0.47 -6.12
N LEU A 84 -1.29 -0.45 -7.40
CA LEU A 84 -0.36 -0.15 -8.49
C LEU A 84 0.22 1.27 -8.36
N GLY A 85 -0.60 2.25 -7.99
CA GLY A 85 -0.14 3.61 -7.70
C GLY A 85 0.87 3.63 -6.54
N LEU A 86 0.62 2.90 -5.46
CA LEU A 86 1.55 2.75 -4.35
C LEU A 86 2.87 2.10 -4.77
N MET A 87 2.83 1.10 -5.65
CA MET A 87 4.07 0.49 -6.18
C MET A 87 4.90 1.48 -6.99
N VAL A 88 4.28 2.43 -7.69
CA VAL A 88 4.99 3.52 -8.37
C VAL A 88 5.67 4.44 -7.34
N VAL A 89 4.99 4.75 -6.23
CA VAL A 89 5.59 5.53 -5.13
C VAL A 89 6.81 4.80 -4.57
N HIS A 90 6.71 3.49 -4.29
CA HIS A 90 7.86 2.73 -3.84
C HIS A 90 9.02 2.70 -4.84
N ALA A 91 8.72 2.58 -6.14
CA ALA A 91 9.73 2.65 -7.18
C ALA A 91 10.41 4.03 -7.18
N ALA A 92 9.65 5.12 -7.03
CA ALA A 92 10.19 6.47 -6.92
C ALA A 92 11.06 6.66 -5.66
N THR A 93 10.61 6.16 -4.51
CA THR A 93 11.41 6.13 -3.28
C THR A 93 12.70 5.34 -3.46
N GLY A 94 12.65 4.18 -4.12
CA GLY A 94 13.84 3.37 -4.41
C GLY A 94 14.81 4.07 -5.36
N MET A 95 14.32 4.76 -6.40
CA MET A 95 15.17 5.58 -7.27
C MET A 95 15.84 6.73 -6.51
N SER A 96 15.10 7.39 -5.61
CA SER A 96 15.63 8.42 -4.72
C SER A 96 16.72 7.87 -3.79
N ALA A 97 16.47 6.71 -3.17
CA ALA A 97 17.43 6.03 -2.30
C ALA A 97 18.72 5.62 -3.01
N LEU A 98 18.67 5.33 -4.32
CA LEU A 98 19.83 5.02 -5.15
C LEU A 98 20.58 6.28 -5.65
N GLY A 99 20.18 7.48 -5.21
CA GLY A 99 20.83 8.74 -5.57
C GLY A 99 20.37 9.33 -6.91
N TYR A 100 19.36 8.72 -7.55
CA TYR A 100 18.68 9.35 -8.68
C TYR A 100 17.74 10.42 -8.13
N GLN A 101 17.75 11.63 -8.68
CA GLN A 101 16.75 12.65 -8.34
C GLN A 101 15.38 12.19 -8.86
N ALA A 102 14.70 11.34 -8.10
CA ALA A 102 13.29 11.05 -8.33
C ALA A 102 12.54 12.38 -8.28
N PRO A 103 11.49 12.58 -9.11
CA PRO A 103 10.75 13.84 -9.08
C PRO A 103 10.07 13.98 -7.71
N GLU A 104 10.71 14.70 -6.78
CA GLU A 104 10.21 14.88 -5.42
C GLU A 104 8.83 15.53 -5.40
N THR A 105 8.52 16.29 -6.46
CA THR A 105 7.20 16.81 -6.77
C THR A 105 6.13 15.72 -6.87
N ILE A 106 6.40 14.55 -7.44
CA ILE A 106 5.42 13.45 -7.55
C ILE A 106 5.19 12.80 -6.17
N ILE A 107 6.26 12.56 -5.42
CA ILE A 107 6.19 11.97 -4.08
C ILE A 107 5.43 12.91 -3.14
N ALA A 108 5.77 14.20 -3.15
CA ALA A 108 5.11 15.22 -2.34
C ALA A 108 3.64 15.42 -2.71
N TYR A 109 3.30 15.37 -4.00
CA TYR A 109 1.91 15.54 -4.45
C TYR A 109 1.03 14.34 -4.04
N LEU A 110 1.53 13.11 -4.20
CA LEU A 110 0.82 11.90 -3.79
C LEU A 110 0.73 11.78 -2.26
N GLY A 111 1.76 12.19 -1.52
CA GLY A 111 1.75 12.21 -0.06
C GLY A 111 0.75 13.20 0.54
N ASN A 112 0.51 14.35 -0.13
CA ASN A 112 -0.43 15.37 0.33
C ASN A 112 -1.86 15.18 -0.18
N LEU A 113 -2.11 14.26 -1.11
CA LEU A 113 -3.42 13.99 -1.68
C LEU A 113 -4.52 13.70 -0.62
N PRO A 114 -4.27 12.92 0.44
CA PRO A 114 -5.24 12.72 1.51
C PRO A 114 -5.64 14.03 2.17
N ASN A 115 -4.66 14.89 2.51
CA ASN A 115 -4.90 16.19 3.13
C ASN A 115 -5.66 17.13 2.19
N SER A 116 -5.32 17.14 0.90
CA SER A 116 -6.03 17.92 -0.11
C SER A 116 -7.48 17.48 -0.30
N VAL A 117 -7.76 16.17 -0.20
CA VAL A 117 -9.13 15.64 -0.26
C VAL A 117 -9.90 16.01 1.00
N PHE A 118 -9.31 15.87 2.20
CA PHE A 118 -9.96 16.30 3.44
C PHE A 118 -10.23 17.81 3.46
N ALA A 119 -9.33 18.62 2.92
CA ALA A 119 -9.49 20.07 2.80
C ALA A 119 -10.62 20.50 1.84
N LEU A 120 -11.02 19.65 0.89
CA LEU A 120 -12.19 19.92 0.03
C LEU A 120 -13.54 19.71 0.76
N PHE A 121 -13.53 19.02 1.90
CA PHE A 121 -14.71 18.71 2.70
C PHE A 121 -14.74 19.44 4.06
N SER A 122 -13.78 20.33 4.32
CA SER A 122 -13.73 21.23 5.48
C SER A 122 -14.18 22.63 5.12
#